data_AF-A0A6P1TGP7-F1
#
_entry.id   AF-A0A6P1TGP7-F1
#
_cell.length_a   1.000
_cell.length_b   1.000
_cell.length_c   1.000
_cell.angle_alpha   90.00
_cell.angle_beta   90.00
_cell.angle_gamma   90.00
#
_symmetry.space_group_name_H-M   'P 1'
#
loop_
_entity.id
_entity.type
_entity.pdbx_description
1 polymer ?
#
loop_
_entity_poly.entity_id
_entity_poly.type
_entity_poly.pdbx_seq_one_letter_code
_entity_poly.pdbx_strand_id
1 'polypeptide(L)'
;MEDRNLELFRQYNIKIYNTYRIRGAFILETDKGLKLLKSLESSKSRVDFENTVLEYLTVQNYPYVDLYVKNYSNEIITEDSAGNKYVLKNWFPGEECNLRDEADIADATVNLAILHTLLREVPLSEEQLLHNTYIDLMEVFDKRNRELKRVRSYIREKEKKMSLSYVI
;
A
#
# COMPACT_ATOMS: atom_id res chain seq x y z
N MET A 1 -14.74 13.95 -15.22
CA MET A 1 -14.01 12.87 -14.51
C MET A 1 -13.47 11.84 -15.49
N GLU A 2 -14.26 11.40 -16.48
CA GLU A 2 -13.76 10.51 -17.56
C GLU A 2 -12.64 11.15 -18.40
N ASP A 3 -12.76 12.44 -18.76
CA ASP A 3 -11.74 13.13 -19.56
C ASP A 3 -10.36 13.21 -18.90
N ARG A 4 -10.30 13.38 -17.58
CA ARG A 4 -9.04 13.44 -16.83
C ARG A 4 -8.31 12.10 -16.82
N ASN A 5 -9.06 11.01 -16.70
CA ASN A 5 -8.49 9.67 -16.75
C ASN A 5 -7.96 9.35 -18.16
N LEU A 6 -8.70 9.77 -19.20
CA LEU A 6 -8.27 9.67 -20.59
C LEU A 6 -6.95 10.40 -20.87
N GLU A 7 -6.74 11.57 -20.25
CA GLU A 7 -5.46 12.30 -20.32
C GLU A 7 -4.31 11.45 -19.74
N LEU A 8 -4.49 10.89 -18.55
CA LEU A 8 -3.48 10.05 -17.90
C LEU A 8 -3.17 8.79 -18.71
N PHE A 9 -4.20 8.11 -19.23
CA PHE A 9 -4.05 6.89 -20.01
C PHE A 9 -3.21 7.08 -21.27
N ARG A 10 -3.33 8.23 -21.94
CA ARG A 10 -2.56 8.57 -23.14
C ARG A 10 -1.06 8.72 -22.88
N GLN A 11 -0.63 8.79 -21.62
CA GLN A 11 0.78 8.90 -21.27
C GLN A 11 1.47 7.53 -21.15
N TYR A 12 0.75 6.43 -21.35
CA TYR A 12 1.27 5.08 -21.26
C TYR A 12 1.16 4.34 -22.61
N ASN A 13 2.14 3.47 -22.87
CA ASN A 13 2.14 2.58 -24.02
C ASN A 13 1.30 1.32 -23.75
N ILE A 14 0.00 1.49 -23.56
CA ILE A 14 -0.98 0.42 -23.29
C ILE A 14 -2.28 0.68 -24.05
N LYS A 15 -2.92 -0.39 -24.51
CA LYS A 15 -4.28 -0.34 -25.06
C LYS A 15 -5.26 -0.79 -23.98
N ILE A 16 -6.17 0.10 -23.58
CA ILE A 16 -7.17 -0.19 -22.55
C ILE A 16 -8.44 -0.72 -23.22
N TYR A 17 -8.92 -1.86 -22.74
CA TYR A 17 -10.19 -2.47 -23.17
C TYR A 17 -11.32 -2.10 -22.23
N ASN A 18 -11.07 -2.13 -20.92
CA ASN A 18 -12.06 -1.81 -19.90
C ASN A 18 -11.45 -1.10 -18.70
N THR A 19 -12.28 -0.37 -17.95
CA THR A 19 -11.87 0.39 -16.76
C THR A 19 -12.90 0.23 -15.66
N TYR A 20 -12.44 -0.22 -14.49
CA TYR A 20 -13.28 -0.42 -13.31
C TYR A 20 -12.85 0.55 -12.23
N ARG A 21 -13.79 1.36 -11.76
CA ARG A 21 -13.53 2.24 -10.62
C ARG A 21 -13.63 1.45 -9.32
N ILE A 22 -12.59 1.53 -8.50
CA ILE A 22 -12.58 1.01 -7.13
C ILE A 22 -12.36 2.16 -6.14
N ARG A 23 -12.32 1.85 -4.83
CA ARG A 23 -12.10 2.86 -3.80
C ARG A 23 -10.69 3.44 -3.92
N GLY A 24 -10.61 4.68 -4.40
CA GLY A 24 -9.35 5.44 -4.52
C GLY A 24 -8.46 5.06 -5.71
N ALA A 25 -8.92 4.21 -6.63
CA ALA A 25 -8.11 3.77 -7.77
C ALA A 25 -8.99 3.27 -8.94
N PHE A 26 -8.34 2.95 -10.06
CA PHE A 26 -8.94 2.32 -11.23
C PHE A 26 -8.18 1.04 -11.59
N ILE A 27 -8.92 -0.03 -11.85
CA ILE A 27 -8.38 -1.25 -12.46
C ILE A 27 -8.59 -1.14 -13.97
N LEU A 28 -7.54 -1.36 -14.75
CA LEU A 28 -7.56 -1.30 -16.21
C LEU A 28 -7.31 -2.70 -16.77
N GLU A 29 -8.18 -3.14 -17.66
CA GLU A 29 -7.92 -4.29 -18.53
C GLU A 29 -7.19 -3.81 -19.77
N THR A 30 -6.01 -4.37 -20.03
CA THR A 30 -5.14 -3.91 -21.11
C THR A 30 -4.54 -5.05 -21.92
N ASP A 31 -3.96 -4.71 -23.06
CA ASP A 31 -3.15 -5.63 -23.88
C ASP A 31 -1.92 -6.19 -23.15
N LYS A 32 -1.54 -5.61 -22.01
CA LYS A 32 -0.40 -6.03 -21.18
C LYS A 32 -0.83 -6.55 -19.81
N GLY A 33 -2.04 -7.12 -19.72
CA GLY A 33 -2.63 -7.64 -18.49
C GLY A 33 -3.31 -6.56 -17.64
N LEU A 34 -3.67 -6.90 -16.40
CA LEU A 34 -4.33 -5.96 -15.50
C LEU A 34 -3.35 -4.89 -15.00
N LYS A 35 -3.87 -3.68 -14.81
CA LYS A 35 -3.15 -2.54 -14.26
C LYS A 35 -3.98 -1.84 -13.19
N LEU A 36 -3.29 -1.24 -12.22
CA LEU A 36 -3.90 -0.39 -11.19
C LEU A 36 -3.39 1.04 -11.37
N LEU A 37 -4.29 1.98 -11.67
CA LEU A 37 -4.00 3.41 -11.63
C LEU A 37 -4.48 3.98 -10.30
N LYS A 38 -3.58 4.61 -9.55
CA LYS A 38 -3.89 5.20 -8.23
C LYS A 38 -3.31 6.60 -8.11
N SER A 39 -4.00 7.48 -7.40
CA SER A 39 -3.44 8.78 -6.99
C SER A 39 -2.26 8.58 -6.03
N LEU A 40 -1.21 9.36 -6.24
CA LEU A 40 -0.02 9.31 -5.43
C LEU A 40 -0.15 10.24 -4.23
N GLU A 41 -0.11 9.66 -3.03
CA GLU A 41 -0.14 10.39 -1.76
C GLU A 41 1.25 10.46 -1.09
N SER A 42 2.20 9.66 -1.55
CA SER A 42 3.55 9.58 -1.00
C SER A 42 4.55 10.47 -1.73
N SER A 43 5.70 10.74 -1.09
CA SER A 43 6.79 11.47 -1.70
C SER A 43 7.42 10.69 -2.87
N LYS A 44 8.08 11.41 -3.78
CA LYS A 44 8.88 10.79 -4.86
C LYS A 44 9.96 9.86 -4.30
N SER A 45 10.67 10.27 -3.24
CA SER A 45 11.68 9.43 -2.59
C SER A 45 11.12 8.10 -2.09
N ARG A 46 9.88 8.08 -1.59
CA ARG A 46 9.21 6.84 -1.16
C ARG A 46 8.88 5.93 -2.33
N VAL A 47 8.43 6.50 -3.45
CA VAL A 47 8.15 5.75 -4.69
C VAL A 47 9.44 5.14 -5.25
N ASP A 48 10.53 5.91 -5.31
CA ASP A 48 11.81 5.45 -5.82
C ASP A 48 12.39 4.32 -4.95
N PHE A 49 12.27 4.45 -3.62
CA PHE A 49 12.62 3.38 -2.69
C PHE A 49 11.79 2.12 -2.92
N GLU A 50 10.46 2.25 -2.99
CA GLU A 50 9.57 1.10 -3.22
C GLU A 50 9.86 0.43 -4.57
N ASN A 51 10.08 1.21 -5.63
CA ASN A 51 10.43 0.67 -6.94
C ASN A 51 11.74 -0.12 -6.90
N THR A 52 12.75 0.37 -6.18
CA THR A 52 14.04 -0.34 -6.00
C THR A 52 13.81 -1.72 -5.37
N VAL A 53 12.98 -1.78 -4.33
CA VAL A 53 12.64 -3.04 -3.65
C VAL A 53 11.88 -3.99 -4.59
N LEU A 54 10.86 -3.50 -5.30
CA LEU A 54 10.04 -4.33 -6.18
C LEU A 54 10.84 -4.86 -7.39
N GLU A 55 11.68 -4.03 -8.01
CA GLU A 55 12.58 -4.44 -9.08
C GLU A 55 13.57 -5.50 -8.60
N TYR A 56 14.14 -5.32 -7.39
CA TYR A 56 15.03 -6.31 -6.79
C TYR A 56 14.34 -7.67 -6.59
N LEU A 57 13.13 -7.69 -6.02
CA LEU A 57 12.36 -8.93 -5.83
C LEU A 57 12.10 -9.65 -7.15
N THR A 58 11.80 -8.88 -8.21
CA THR A 58 11.61 -9.44 -9.55
C THR A 58 12.88 -10.11 -10.08
N VAL A 59 14.04 -9.49 -9.89
CA VAL A 59 15.35 -10.07 -10.28
C VAL A 59 15.69 -11.32 -9.48
N GLN A 60 15.27 -11.39 -8.20
CA GLN A 60 15.43 -12.58 -7.36
C GLN A 60 14.40 -13.68 -7.64
N ASN A 61 13.71 -13.62 -8.79
CA ASN A 61 12.73 -14.61 -9.21
C ASN A 61 11.58 -14.79 -8.19
N TYR A 62 11.17 -13.68 -7.55
CA TYR A 62 9.93 -13.56 -6.80
C TYR A 62 8.89 -12.85 -7.69
N PRO A 63 8.28 -13.56 -8.67
CA PRO A 63 7.20 -13.01 -9.47
C PRO A 63 6.00 -12.73 -8.55
N TYR A 64 5.02 -11.94 -8.98
CA TYR A 64 3.85 -11.50 -8.20
C TYR A 64 4.06 -10.29 -7.28
N VAL A 65 4.88 -9.34 -7.72
CA VAL A 65 4.97 -7.99 -7.15
C VAL A 65 4.35 -6.95 -8.08
N ASP A 66 3.69 -5.95 -7.52
CA ASP A 66 2.95 -4.90 -8.24
C ASP A 66 3.90 -3.81 -8.78
N LEU A 67 4.79 -4.20 -9.69
CA LEU A 67 5.78 -3.31 -10.31
C LEU A 67 5.15 -2.06 -10.91
N TYR A 68 5.84 -0.94 -10.75
CA TYR A 68 5.49 0.30 -11.41
C TYR A 68 5.64 0.18 -12.94
N VAL A 69 4.69 0.75 -13.66
CA VAL A 69 4.71 0.88 -15.11
C VAL A 69 5.14 2.30 -15.43
N LYS A 70 6.21 2.43 -16.22
CA LYS A 70 6.72 3.74 -16.63
C LYS A 70 5.89 4.33 -17.78
N ASN A 71 5.74 5.65 -17.77
CA ASN A 71 5.09 6.40 -18.84
C ASN A 71 6.00 6.53 -20.08
N TYR A 72 5.56 7.20 -21.14
CA TYR A 72 6.36 7.42 -22.35
C TYR A 72 7.67 8.20 -22.11
N SER A 73 7.74 9.01 -21.05
CA SER A 73 8.94 9.73 -20.62
C SER A 73 9.87 8.87 -19.75
N ASN A 74 9.56 7.58 -19.59
CA ASN A 74 10.29 6.64 -18.73
C ASN A 74 10.26 7.03 -17.23
N GLU A 75 9.21 7.73 -16.80
CA GLU A 75 9.00 8.12 -15.40
C GLU A 75 7.93 7.26 -14.74
N ILE A 76 8.07 7.04 -13.42
CA ILE A 76 7.10 6.28 -12.61
C ILE A 76 5.87 7.12 -12.26
N ILE A 77 6.08 8.41 -12.01
CA ILE A 77 5.03 9.35 -11.60
C ILE A 77 4.51 10.05 -12.84
N THR A 78 3.19 10.06 -12.99
CA THR A 78 2.49 10.80 -14.04
C THR A 78 1.66 11.90 -13.41
N GLU A 79 1.69 13.09 -14.01
CA GLU A 79 0.87 14.22 -13.59
C GLU A 79 -0.29 14.45 -14.56
N ASP A 80 -1.43 14.89 -14.03
CA ASP A 80 -2.53 15.43 -14.84
C ASP A 80 -2.36 16.92 -15.10
N SER A 81 -3.20 17.47 -15.98
CA SER A 81 -3.26 18.90 -16.30
C SER A 81 -3.44 19.86 -15.11
N ALA A 82 -3.84 19.39 -13.93
CA ALA A 82 -3.92 20.20 -12.72
C ALA A 82 -2.84 19.84 -11.68
N GLY A 83 -1.79 19.14 -12.08
CA GLY A 83 -0.63 18.80 -11.26
C GLY A 83 -0.86 17.71 -10.22
N ASN A 84 -1.96 16.95 -10.30
CA ASN A 84 -2.17 15.81 -9.40
C ASN A 84 -1.35 14.62 -9.89
N LYS A 85 -0.71 13.94 -8.94
CA LYS A 85 0.23 12.87 -9.21
C LYS A 85 -0.48 11.51 -9.17
N TYR A 86 -0.08 10.64 -10.07
CA TYR A 86 -0.58 9.29 -10.22
C TYR A 86 0.55 8.32 -10.48
N VAL A 87 0.30 7.06 -10.15
CA VAL A 87 1.17 5.93 -10.49
C VAL A 87 0.34 4.83 -11.12
N LEU A 88 0.92 4.16 -12.10
CA LEU A 88 0.37 2.95 -12.71
C LEU A 88 1.21 1.76 -12.26
N LYS A 89 0.55 0.70 -11.79
CA LYS A 89 1.21 -0.55 -11.37
C LYS A 89 0.65 -1.75 -12.12
N ASN A 90 1.45 -2.79 -12.25
CA ASN A 90 0.96 -4.12 -12.60
C ASN A 90 -0.05 -4.59 -11.56
N TRP A 91 -1.08 -5.28 -12.01
CA TRP A 91 -2.12 -5.82 -11.14
C TRP A 91 -2.39 -7.29 -11.46
N PHE A 92 -2.92 -8.01 -10.49
CA PHE A 92 -3.14 -9.44 -10.58
C PHE A 92 -4.61 -9.78 -10.33
N PRO A 93 -5.19 -10.74 -11.07
CA PRO A 93 -6.43 -11.37 -10.66
C PRO A 93 -6.11 -12.29 -9.47
N GLY A 94 -6.89 -12.18 -8.40
CA GLY A 94 -6.69 -13.01 -7.21
C GLY A 94 -7.71 -12.69 -6.13
N GLU A 95 -7.84 -13.61 -5.19
CA GLU A 95 -8.65 -13.45 -3.99
C GLU A 95 -7.74 -13.08 -2.81
N GLU A 96 -8.30 -12.39 -1.82
CA GLU A 96 -7.57 -12.08 -0.59
C GLU A 96 -7.41 -13.36 0.25
N CYS A 97 -6.27 -13.49 0.93
CA CYS A 97 -6.01 -14.60 1.86
C CYS A 97 -7.16 -14.74 2.88
N ASN A 98 -7.75 -15.94 2.96
CA ASN A 98 -8.81 -16.23 3.90
C ASN A 98 -8.21 -16.63 5.27
N LEU A 99 -8.28 -15.71 6.23
CA LEU A 99 -7.79 -15.92 7.61
C LEU A 99 -8.58 -16.98 8.42
N ARG A 100 -9.56 -17.65 7.81
CA ARG A 100 -10.29 -18.79 8.40
C ARG A 100 -9.91 -20.13 7.79
N ASP A 101 -9.13 -20.11 6.70
CA ASP A 101 -8.64 -21.31 6.04
C ASP A 101 -7.18 -21.55 6.46
N GLU A 102 -6.91 -22.74 7.00
CA GLU A 102 -5.58 -23.10 7.48
C GLU A 102 -4.57 -23.22 6.33
N ALA A 103 -5.00 -23.67 5.15
CA ALA A 103 -4.13 -23.77 3.98
C ALA A 103 -3.69 -22.38 3.48
N ASP A 104 -4.63 -21.45 3.37
CA ASP A 104 -4.33 -20.06 2.97
C ASP A 104 -3.34 -19.39 3.94
N ILE A 105 -3.52 -19.62 5.25
CA ILE A 105 -2.62 -19.07 6.27
C ILE A 105 -1.22 -19.68 6.15
N ALA A 106 -1.12 -20.99 5.92
CA ALA A 106 0.16 -21.67 5.74
C ALA A 106 0.90 -21.12 4.51
N ASP A 107 0.22 -20.99 3.37
CA ASP A 107 0.81 -20.46 2.13
C ASP A 107 1.22 -18.99 2.29
N ALA A 108 0.38 -18.16 2.91
CA ALA A 108 0.72 -16.77 3.20
C ALA A 108 1.95 -16.65 4.13
N THR A 109 2.07 -17.54 5.11
CA THR A 109 3.21 -17.56 6.05
C THR A 109 4.51 -17.97 5.35
N VAL A 110 4.44 -18.98 4.47
CA VAL A 110 5.59 -19.40 3.64
C VAL A 110 6.04 -18.26 2.73
N ASN A 111 5.11 -17.61 2.03
CA ASN A 111 5.41 -16.47 1.17
C ASN A 111 6.03 -15.32 1.96
N LEU A 112 5.51 -15.00 3.15
CA LEU A 112 6.07 -13.96 4.01
C LEU A 112 7.51 -14.29 4.47
N ALA A 113 7.80 -15.55 4.79
CA ALA A 113 9.13 -15.98 5.18
C ALA A 113 10.15 -15.87 4.03
N ILE A 114 9.76 -16.26 2.82
CA ILE A 114 10.56 -16.09 1.60
C ILE A 114 10.82 -14.60 1.37
N LEU A 115 9.77 -13.77 1.41
CA LEU A 115 9.88 -12.33 1.23
C LEU A 115 10.85 -11.71 2.26
N HIS A 116 10.74 -12.06 3.54
CA HIS A 116 11.67 -11.60 4.58
C HIS A 116 13.12 -11.98 4.31
N THR A 117 13.37 -13.13 3.70
CA THR A 117 14.73 -13.57 3.39
C THR A 117 15.30 -12.73 2.24
N LEU A 118 14.52 -12.53 1.18
CA LEU A 118 14.93 -11.70 0.04
C LEU A 118 15.14 -10.24 0.42
N LEU A 119 14.27 -9.69 1.27
CA LEU A 119 14.34 -8.27 1.65
C LEU A 119 15.59 -7.89 2.45
N ARG A 120 16.29 -8.85 3.06
CA ARG A 120 17.56 -8.59 3.78
C ARG A 120 18.71 -8.21 2.85
N GLU A 121 18.66 -8.72 1.63
CA GLU A 121 19.73 -8.61 0.64
C GLU A 121 19.49 -7.47 -0.36
N VAL A 122 18.46 -6.64 -0.14
CA VAL A 122 18.14 -5.49 -0.99
C VAL A 122 19.25 -4.44 -0.85
N PRO A 123 19.88 -4.02 -1.97
CA PRO A 123 20.92 -2.99 -1.93
C PRO A 123 20.29 -1.61 -1.74
N LEU A 124 20.13 -1.20 -0.48
CA LEU A 124 19.61 0.12 -0.12
C LEU A 124 20.74 1.14 0.05
N SER A 125 20.51 2.39 -0.36
CA SER A 125 21.46 3.48 -0.10
C SER A 125 21.43 3.91 1.37
N GLU A 126 22.50 4.57 1.84
CA GLU A 126 22.57 5.12 3.21
C GLU A 126 21.42 6.09 3.50
N GLU A 127 21.05 6.93 2.53
CA GLU A 127 19.91 7.84 2.63
C GLU A 127 18.59 7.07 2.80
N GLN A 128 18.38 6.00 2.03
CA GLN A 128 17.19 5.16 2.14
C GLN A 128 17.09 4.45 3.49
N LEU A 129 18.21 4.02 4.07
CA LEU A 129 18.26 3.40 5.39
C LEU A 129 17.95 4.42 6.50
N LEU A 130 18.46 5.64 6.38
CA LEU A 130 18.25 6.71 7.37
C LEU A 130 16.78 7.16 7.42
N HIS A 131 16.10 7.18 6.28
CA HIS A 131 14.69 7.61 6.19
C HIS A 131 13.67 6.50 6.45
N ASN A 132 14.06 5.22 6.35
CA ASN A 132 13.21 4.08 6.68
C ASN A 132 13.59 3.50 8.05
N THR A 133 13.57 4.36 9.07
CA THR A 133 13.97 3.99 10.43
C THR A 133 12.95 3.10 11.14
N TYR A 134 13.49 2.26 12.02
CA TYR A 134 12.75 1.40 12.92
C TYR A 134 11.87 2.23 13.86
N ILE A 135 10.57 1.91 13.91
CA ILE A 135 9.69 2.42 14.95
C ILE A 135 9.97 1.58 16.20
N ASP A 136 10.28 2.22 17.33
CA ASP A 136 10.38 1.52 18.60
C ASP A 136 9.01 0.94 18.99
N LEU A 137 8.85 -0.36 18.72
CA LEU A 137 7.62 -1.09 19.00
C LEU A 137 7.27 -1.07 20.49
N MET A 138 8.26 -1.09 21.37
CA MET A 138 8.02 -1.03 22.81
C MET A 138 7.39 0.32 23.19
N GLU A 139 7.93 1.41 22.64
CA GLU A 139 7.37 2.74 22.85
C GLU A 139 5.94 2.87 22.30
N VAL A 140 5.68 2.31 21.12
CA VAL A 140 4.33 2.29 20.52
C VAL A 140 3.35 1.51 21.38
N PHE A 141 3.73 0.32 21.85
CA PHE A 141 2.87 -0.48 22.71
C PHE A 141 2.61 0.20 24.06
N ASP A 142 3.61 0.84 24.64
CA ASP A 142 3.45 1.59 25.89
C ASP A 142 2.51 2.78 25.72
N LYS A 143 2.63 3.54 24.62
CA LYS A 143 1.70 4.63 24.28
C LYS A 143 0.26 4.11 24.16
N ARG A 144 0.04 3.06 23.38
CA ARG A 144 -1.29 2.44 23.20
C ARG A 144 -1.87 1.92 24.52
N ASN A 145 -1.04 1.28 25.35
CA ASN A 145 -1.46 0.80 26.67
C ASN A 145 -1.91 1.94 27.59
N ARG A 146 -1.21 3.08 27.57
CA ARG A 146 -1.63 4.28 28.32
C ARG A 146 -2.95 4.85 27.81
N GLU A 147 -3.15 4.90 26.49
CA GLU A 147 -4.41 5.34 25.88
C GLU A 147 -5.58 4.44 26.28
N LEU A 148 -5.42 3.12 26.19
CA LEU A 148 -6.44 2.16 26.62
C LEU A 148 -6.78 2.31 28.10
N LYS A 149 -5.79 2.51 28.96
CA LYS A 149 -6.01 2.78 30.40
C LYS A 149 -6.79 4.08 30.62
N ARG A 150 -6.47 5.17 29.89
CA ARG A 150 -7.19 6.44 29.98
C ARG A 150 -8.64 6.33 29.51
N VAL A 151 -8.87 5.70 28.37
CA VAL A 151 -10.22 5.45 27.84
C VAL A 151 -11.05 4.64 28.84
N ARG A 152 -10.46 3.57 29.39
CA ARG A 152 -11.13 2.75 30.42
C ARG A 152 -11.50 3.56 31.66
N SER A 153 -10.58 4.38 32.18
CA SER A 153 -10.86 5.24 33.35
C SER A 153 -11.99 6.23 33.06
N TYR A 154 -11.97 6.88 31.89
CA TYR A 154 -13.01 7.80 31.47
C TYR A 154 -14.39 7.14 31.38
N ILE A 155 -14.49 5.96 30.76
CA ILE A 155 -15.75 5.20 30.67
C ILE A 155 -16.28 4.88 32.07
N ARG A 156 -15.42 4.36 32.97
CA ARG A 156 -15.81 4.03 34.35
C ARG A 156 -16.31 5.24 35.13
N GLU A 157 -15.66 6.38 35.01
CA GLU A 157 -16.11 7.61 35.66
C GLU A 157 -17.47 8.09 35.12
N LYS A 158 -17.70 7.95 33.81
CA LYS A 158 -18.97 8.29 33.17
C LYS A 158 -20.10 7.33 33.58
N GLU A 159 -19.85 6.03 33.61
CA GLU A 159 -20.80 5.02 34.09
C GLU A 159 -21.19 5.27 35.55
N LYS A 160 -20.20 5.57 36.42
CA LYS A 160 -20.46 5.89 37.82
C LYS A 160 -21.33 7.15 37.98
N LYS A 161 -21.08 8.19 37.17
CA LYS A 161 -21.90 9.41 37.16
C LYS A 161 -23.32 9.16 36.66
N MET A 162 -23.49 8.35 35.61
CA MET A 162 -24.81 7.98 35.11
C MET A 162 -25.59 7.13 36.11
N SER A 163 -24.96 6.16 36.77
CA SER A 163 -25.62 5.35 37.81
C SER A 163 -26.05 6.18 39.02
N LEU A 164 -25.30 7.22 39.38
CA LEU A 164 -25.66 8.13 40.47
C LEU A 164 -26.85 9.04 40.12
N SER A 165 -27.04 9.41 38.85
CA SER A 165 -28.18 10.24 38.42
C SER A 165 -29.52 9.51 38.34
N TYR A 166 -29.54 8.17 38.37
CA TYR A 166 -30.77 7.35 38.42
C TYR A 166 -31.19 6.95 39.84
N VAL A 167 -30.42 7.33 40.87
CA VAL A 167 -30.64 6.96 42.28
C VAL A 167 -31.04 8.20 43.13
N ILE A 168 -31.35 9.32 42.48
CA ILE A 168 -31.89 10.55 43.08
C ILE A 168 -33.28 10.78 42.50
#